data_AF-A0A8H4SIE8-F1
#
_entry.id   AF-A0A8H4SIE8-F1
#
_cell.length_a   1.000
_cell.length_b   1.000
_cell.length_c   1.000
_cell.angle_alpha   90.00
_cell.angle_beta   90.00
_cell.angle_gamma   90.00
#
_symmetry.space_group_name_H-M   'P 1'
#
loop_
_entity.id
_entity.type
_entity.pdbx_description
1 polymer ?
#
loop_
_entity_poly.entity_id
_entity_poly.type
_entity_poly.pdbx_seq_one_letter_code
_entity_poly.pdbx_strand_id
1 'polypeptide(L)'
;MSTLDEAITKRHRLSIWHVYHKGDEHISITPFINPRKELGSNKKRHDKLAAGYPKPRDRTDESNSYFVHHPTLLFHNTPRTLRRGNKKNGTPICLIKCGAFWRNWTIQFGGNLKDVIDPRGVVKWECRSNPNNTTLNDDRALKGYKVRTWRVWGESGESYHRQVNARRKAEKEELAEEKQKAKALDNGPVGMENITEAGKQDSSYSQTKFPSPPSYSAVQQEAMPRPAVAEEAVRLNWSSPFSLNTRRYSFEYANIKFSWKGTRDVHPVDKLARWFMPFSHLKLIARLPGIESEETFVGKYTPSFAYRKFGELWVFDSVVSELLGEDYSTWTEQATEQATGSELRNIRQTRLYELIMATAMCMIIGESQKRMILMFLFTIAAEGGNSC
;
A
#
# COMPACT_ATOMS: atom_id res chain seq x y z
N MET A 1 5.93 -22.24 -30.41
CA MET A 1 6.24 -20.79 -30.42
C MET A 1 5.96 -20.23 -29.03
N SER A 2 6.72 -19.25 -28.53
CA SER A 2 6.50 -18.76 -27.16
C SER A 2 5.16 -18.02 -27.10
N THR A 3 4.37 -18.22 -26.04
CA THR A 3 3.10 -17.52 -25.82
C THR A 3 3.24 -16.00 -25.86
N LEU A 4 4.47 -15.49 -25.67
CA LEU A 4 4.81 -14.08 -25.77
C LEU A 4 4.80 -13.60 -27.22
N ASP A 5 5.39 -14.36 -28.14
CA ASP A 5 5.48 -13.97 -29.55
C ASP A 5 4.09 -13.98 -30.19
N GLU A 6 3.24 -14.95 -29.84
CA GLU A 6 1.85 -14.98 -30.30
C GLU A 6 1.02 -13.81 -29.76
N ALA A 7 1.16 -13.47 -28.47
CA ALA A 7 0.48 -12.33 -27.86
C ALA A 7 0.96 -10.99 -28.44
N ILE A 8 2.25 -10.86 -28.72
CA ILE A 8 2.80 -9.66 -29.41
C ILE A 8 2.28 -9.61 -30.86
N THR A 9 2.21 -10.75 -31.54
CA THR A 9 1.80 -10.84 -32.95
C THR A 9 0.31 -10.52 -33.13
N LYS A 10 -0.55 -10.86 -32.16
CA LYS A 10 -2.00 -10.57 -32.19
C LYS A 10 -2.37 -9.08 -31.99
N ARG A 11 -1.41 -8.14 -32.00
CA ARG A 11 -1.64 -6.69 -31.83
C ARG A 11 -2.45 -6.32 -30.56
N HIS A 12 -2.30 -7.11 -29.50
CA HIS A 12 -2.91 -6.73 -28.22
C HIS A 12 -2.35 -5.38 -27.75
N ARG A 13 -3.25 -4.46 -27.35
CA ARG A 13 -2.87 -3.19 -26.75
C ARG A 13 -2.06 -3.47 -25.48
N LEU A 14 -0.85 -2.94 -25.37
CA LEU A 14 0.12 -3.29 -24.34
C LEU A 14 0.56 -2.07 -23.52
N SER A 15 0.41 -2.16 -22.20
CA SER A 15 0.98 -1.22 -21.25
C SER A 15 2.27 -1.77 -20.65
N ILE A 16 3.38 -1.05 -20.85
CA ILE A 16 4.68 -1.36 -20.27
C ILE A 16 4.96 -0.40 -19.11
N TRP A 17 5.35 -0.96 -17.96
CA TRP A 17 5.68 -0.23 -16.74
C TRP A 17 7.09 -0.55 -16.30
N HIS A 18 7.86 0.48 -16.00
CA HIS A 18 9.19 0.37 -15.43
C HIS A 18 9.12 0.60 -13.91
N VAL A 19 9.66 -0.36 -13.16
CA VAL A 19 9.55 -0.41 -11.70
C VAL A 19 10.91 -0.05 -11.09
N TYR A 20 10.97 1.08 -10.40
CA TYR A 20 12.21 1.64 -9.88
C TYR A 20 12.22 1.75 -8.36
N HIS A 21 13.39 1.52 -7.77
CA HIS A 21 13.66 1.86 -6.38
C HIS A 21 13.66 3.39 -6.19
N LYS A 22 13.15 3.86 -5.05
CA LYS A 22 13.25 5.25 -4.60
C LYS A 22 13.60 5.24 -3.11
N GLY A 23 14.91 5.21 -2.83
CA GLY A 23 15.42 4.87 -1.50
C GLY A 23 15.14 3.40 -1.17
N ASP A 24 15.24 3.06 0.11
CA ASP A 24 15.10 1.68 0.58
C ASP A 24 13.64 1.23 0.70
N GLU A 25 12.73 2.20 0.80
CA GLU A 25 11.37 1.93 1.26
C GLU A 25 10.30 2.15 0.19
N HIS A 26 10.60 2.90 -0.88
CA HIS A 26 9.57 3.33 -1.83
C HIS A 26 9.83 2.85 -3.25
N ILE A 27 8.75 2.69 -4.00
CA ILE A 27 8.79 2.20 -5.39
C ILE A 27 8.06 3.19 -6.28
N SER A 28 8.69 3.54 -7.40
CA SER A 28 8.08 4.35 -8.45
C SER A 28 7.81 3.45 -9.64
N ILE A 29 6.58 3.50 -10.16
CA ILE A 29 6.14 2.71 -11.31
C ILE A 29 5.69 3.70 -12.38
N THR A 30 6.32 3.65 -13.54
CA THR A 30 6.15 4.67 -14.59
C THR A 30 6.13 4.02 -15.97
N PRO A 31 5.32 4.51 -16.92
CA PRO A 31 5.34 4.03 -18.30
C PRO A 31 6.58 4.54 -19.06
N PHE A 32 7.33 5.46 -18.46
CA PHE A 32 8.53 6.04 -19.05
C PHE A 32 9.80 5.47 -18.43
N ILE A 33 10.77 5.19 -19.29
CA ILE A 33 12.12 4.83 -18.88
C ILE A 33 12.79 6.02 -18.21
N ASN A 34 13.48 5.77 -17.10
CA ASN A 34 14.34 6.74 -16.45
C ASN A 34 15.81 6.40 -16.72
N PRO A 35 16.47 7.07 -17.69
CA PRO A 35 17.84 6.74 -18.07
C PRO A 35 18.77 6.66 -16.86
N ARG A 36 18.69 7.66 -15.95
CA ARG A 36 19.52 7.76 -14.74
C ARG A 36 19.44 6.55 -13.80
N LYS A 37 18.39 5.74 -13.91
CA LYS A 37 18.19 4.52 -13.10
C LYS A 37 18.49 3.22 -13.85
N GLU A 38 18.61 3.25 -15.18
CA GLU A 38 18.92 2.07 -16.00
C GLU A 38 20.41 1.72 -16.00
N LEU A 39 21.33 2.71 -16.06
CA LEU A 39 22.74 2.47 -16.44
C LEU A 39 23.78 2.81 -15.36
N GLY A 40 23.41 2.81 -14.08
CA GLY A 40 24.34 3.16 -13.01
C GLY A 40 24.87 4.60 -13.13
N SER A 41 26.12 4.87 -12.74
CA SER A 41 26.63 6.23 -12.54
C SER A 41 27.24 6.91 -13.78
N ASN A 42 27.30 6.26 -14.96
CA ASN A 42 28.05 6.80 -16.10
C ASN A 42 27.23 7.79 -16.97
N LYS A 43 27.40 9.09 -16.72
CA LYS A 43 26.69 10.21 -17.39
C LYS A 43 26.68 10.15 -18.92
N LYS A 44 27.80 9.80 -19.57
CA LYS A 44 27.91 9.77 -21.04
C LYS A 44 27.01 8.71 -21.70
N ARG A 45 26.82 7.56 -21.02
CA ARG A 45 25.92 6.51 -21.51
C ARG A 45 24.45 6.89 -21.34
N HIS A 46 24.12 7.64 -20.28
CA HIS A 46 22.78 8.18 -20.07
C HIS A 46 22.35 9.12 -21.18
N ASP A 47 23.22 10.07 -21.56
CA ASP A 47 22.90 11.08 -22.56
C ASP A 47 22.70 10.44 -23.95
N LYS A 48 23.53 9.45 -24.31
CA LYS A 48 23.40 8.71 -25.57
C LYS A 48 22.11 7.90 -25.66
N LEU A 49 21.69 7.24 -24.57
CA LEU A 49 20.43 6.49 -24.55
C LEU A 49 19.23 7.40 -24.47
N ALA A 50 19.29 8.48 -23.67
CA ALA A 50 18.24 9.50 -23.62
C ALA A 50 17.97 10.15 -24.99
N ALA A 51 19.00 10.25 -25.85
CA ALA A 51 18.86 10.74 -27.21
C ALA A 51 18.11 9.77 -28.16
N GLY A 52 18.14 8.47 -27.87
CA GLY A 52 17.46 7.44 -28.69
C GLY A 52 16.00 7.18 -28.32
N TYR A 53 15.54 7.70 -27.18
CA TYR A 53 14.14 7.61 -26.79
C TYR A 53 13.38 8.87 -27.21
N PRO A 54 12.11 8.75 -27.62
CA PRO A 54 11.26 9.92 -27.81
C PRO A 54 11.29 10.75 -26.52
N LYS A 55 11.55 12.06 -26.66
CA LYS A 55 11.56 12.98 -25.51
C LYS A 55 10.27 12.73 -24.72
N PRO A 56 10.35 12.52 -23.39
CA PRO A 56 9.18 12.23 -22.59
C PRO A 56 8.12 13.31 -22.87
N ARG A 57 6.92 12.90 -23.29
CA ARG A 57 5.74 13.76 -23.11
C ARG A 57 5.72 14.18 -21.64
N ASP A 58 5.33 15.42 -21.41
CA ASP A 58 5.55 16.18 -20.20
C ASP A 58 5.67 15.32 -18.93
N ARG A 59 6.86 15.26 -18.32
CA ARG A 59 7.15 14.45 -17.11
C ARG A 59 6.27 14.86 -15.91
N THR A 60 5.52 15.94 -16.06
CA THR A 60 4.54 16.48 -15.12
C THR A 60 3.19 15.75 -15.18
N ASP A 61 2.92 14.90 -16.18
CA ASP A 61 1.69 14.10 -16.21
C ASP A 61 1.78 12.93 -15.21
N GLU A 62 1.73 13.30 -13.93
CA GLU A 62 1.76 12.41 -12.78
C GLU A 62 0.58 11.43 -12.82
N SER A 63 -0.51 11.77 -13.52
CA SER A 63 -1.76 10.98 -13.55
C SER A 63 -1.56 9.56 -14.06
N ASN A 64 -0.52 9.32 -14.85
CA ASN A 64 -0.22 8.04 -15.50
C ASN A 64 0.92 7.27 -14.83
N SER A 65 1.11 7.42 -13.51
CA SER A 65 2.13 6.72 -12.75
C SER A 65 1.59 6.16 -11.44
N TYR A 66 2.32 5.23 -10.83
CA TYR A 66 2.00 4.71 -9.51
C TYR A 66 3.18 4.84 -8.56
N PHE A 67 2.85 4.96 -7.28
CA PHE A 67 3.81 5.07 -6.21
C PHE A 67 3.46 4.11 -5.08
N VAL A 68 4.40 3.23 -4.72
CA VAL A 68 4.27 2.40 -3.53
C VAL A 68 5.03 3.09 -2.40
N HIS A 69 4.27 3.53 -1.40
CA HIS A 69 4.84 4.06 -0.17
C HIS A 69 4.88 2.98 0.90
N HIS A 70 5.99 2.89 1.62
CA HIS A 70 6.13 2.05 2.81
C HIS A 70 6.44 2.95 3.99
N PRO A 71 5.49 3.11 4.92
CA PRO A 71 5.72 3.88 6.13
C PRO A 71 6.64 3.12 7.07
N THR A 72 7.73 3.73 7.53
CA THR A 72 8.55 3.13 8.58
C THR A 72 8.10 3.61 9.95
N LEU A 73 7.62 2.67 10.77
CA LEU A 73 7.28 2.84 12.17
C LEU A 73 7.96 1.73 12.97
N LEU A 74 8.79 2.10 13.94
CA LEU A 74 9.53 1.14 14.74
C LEU A 74 8.57 0.27 15.55
N PHE A 75 8.88 -1.02 15.65
CA PHE A 75 8.06 -2.07 16.30
C PHE A 75 6.71 -2.34 15.62
N HIS A 76 6.52 -1.87 14.39
CA HIS A 76 5.31 -2.10 13.63
C HIS A 76 5.61 -2.61 12.23
N ASN A 77 4.91 -3.66 11.82
CA ASN A 77 4.80 -4.04 10.42
C ASN A 77 3.62 -3.28 9.81
N THR A 78 3.91 -2.14 9.19
CA THR A 78 2.92 -1.25 8.58
C THR A 78 2.52 -1.76 7.19
N PRO A 79 1.25 -1.60 6.78
CA PRO A 79 0.88 -1.84 5.40
C PRO A 79 1.58 -0.84 4.49
N ARG A 80 1.91 -1.30 3.28
CA ARG A 80 2.29 -0.40 2.19
C ARG A 80 1.04 0.23 1.60
N THR A 81 1.18 1.37 0.95
CA THR A 81 0.07 2.01 0.23
C THR A 81 0.44 2.12 -1.24
N LEU A 82 -0.40 1.59 -2.12
CA LEU A 82 -0.33 1.89 -3.55
C LEU A 82 -1.07 3.21 -3.78
N ARG A 83 -0.45 4.15 -4.48
CA ARG A 83 -0.98 5.50 -4.73
C ARG A 83 -0.92 5.81 -6.23
N ARG A 84 -1.90 6.57 -6.73
CA ARG A 84 -1.79 7.20 -8.05
C ARG A 84 -0.76 8.33 -8.00
N GLY A 85 0.00 8.52 -9.07
CA GLY A 85 1.09 9.49 -9.11
C GLY A 85 2.47 8.88 -8.83
N ASN A 86 3.50 9.73 -8.93
CA ASN A 86 4.91 9.37 -8.71
C ASN A 86 5.43 9.86 -7.34
N LYS A 87 4.53 10.36 -6.49
CA LYS A 87 4.81 11.04 -5.22
C LYS A 87 4.15 10.33 -4.04
N LYS A 88 4.76 10.53 -2.86
CA LYS A 88 4.20 10.07 -1.58
C LYS A 88 2.81 10.66 -1.32
N ASN A 89 2.54 11.90 -1.72
CA ASN A 89 1.26 12.56 -1.44
C ASN A 89 0.15 12.22 -2.45
N GLY A 90 0.39 11.28 -3.37
CA GLY A 90 -0.61 10.80 -4.30
C GLY A 90 -1.82 10.17 -3.60
N THR A 91 -2.97 10.16 -4.27
CA THR A 91 -4.20 9.56 -3.73
C THR A 91 -4.00 8.06 -3.51
N PRO A 92 -4.19 7.55 -2.28
CA PRO A 92 -4.09 6.12 -2.00
C PRO A 92 -5.22 5.36 -2.68
N ILE A 93 -4.84 4.26 -3.32
CA ILE A 93 -5.73 3.33 -4.01
C ILE A 93 -6.07 2.16 -3.09
N CYS A 94 -5.03 1.57 -2.50
CA CYS A 94 -5.17 0.39 -1.65
C CYS A 94 -4.06 0.31 -0.60
N LEU A 95 -4.35 -0.43 0.47
CA LEU A 95 -3.38 -0.90 1.45
C LEU A 95 -2.90 -2.30 1.04
N ILE A 96 -1.61 -2.56 1.17
CA ILE A 96 -0.97 -3.84 0.88
C ILE A 96 -0.31 -4.33 2.17
N LYS A 97 -0.88 -5.36 2.78
CA LYS A 97 -0.37 -5.99 3.99
C LYS A 97 0.34 -7.28 3.63
N CYS A 98 1.60 -7.40 4.05
CA CYS A 98 2.38 -8.63 3.89
C CYS A 98 2.21 -9.52 5.13
N GLY A 99 1.86 -10.78 4.92
CA GLY A 99 1.89 -11.81 5.95
C GLY A 99 3.28 -12.38 6.20
N ALA A 100 3.34 -13.38 7.08
CA ALA A 100 4.59 -14.05 7.42
C ALA A 100 5.24 -14.70 6.18
N PHE A 101 6.55 -14.48 6.01
CA PHE A 101 7.36 -15.05 4.94
C PHE A 101 6.78 -14.85 3.52
N TRP A 102 6.08 -13.73 3.30
CA TRP A 102 5.44 -13.41 2.01
C TRP A 102 4.46 -14.49 1.52
N ARG A 103 3.94 -15.34 2.43
CA ARG A 103 3.05 -16.45 2.08
C ARG A 103 1.67 -15.99 1.70
N ASN A 104 1.19 -14.94 2.34
CA ASN A 104 -0.08 -14.32 2.01
C ASN A 104 0.08 -12.81 1.99
N TRP A 105 -0.76 -12.16 1.20
CA TRP A 105 -0.92 -10.73 1.16
C TRP A 105 -2.40 -10.40 1.20
N THR A 106 -2.74 -9.36 1.94
CA THR A 106 -4.10 -8.80 1.96
C THR A 106 -4.04 -7.43 1.31
N ILE A 107 -4.83 -7.25 0.26
CA ILE A 107 -4.96 -5.99 -0.48
C ILE A 107 -6.33 -5.42 -0.15
N GLN A 108 -6.37 -4.23 0.45
CA GLN A 108 -7.61 -3.59 0.91
C GLN A 108 -7.86 -2.31 0.11
N PHE A 109 -9.01 -2.23 -0.56
CA PHE A 109 -9.43 -1.08 -1.34
C PHE A 109 -10.48 -0.24 -0.61
N GLY A 110 -10.53 1.06 -0.87
CA GLY A 110 -11.60 1.93 -0.42
C GLY A 110 -11.51 3.33 -1.02
N GLY A 111 -12.65 3.93 -1.38
CA GLY A 111 -12.72 5.28 -1.93
C GLY A 111 -12.34 6.36 -0.93
N ASN A 112 -12.55 6.11 0.37
CA ASN A 112 -12.24 7.03 1.46
C ASN A 112 -10.84 6.83 2.09
N LEU A 113 -9.96 6.02 1.49
CA LEU A 113 -8.63 5.74 2.06
C LEU A 113 -7.80 7.02 2.24
N LYS A 114 -8.04 8.06 1.43
CA LYS A 114 -7.37 9.36 1.55
C LYS A 114 -7.64 10.03 2.90
N ASP A 115 -8.84 9.89 3.43
CA ASP A 115 -9.25 10.53 4.69
C ASP A 115 -8.88 9.68 5.91
N VAL A 116 -8.75 8.37 5.69
CA VAL A 116 -8.39 7.37 6.72
C VAL A 116 -6.88 7.28 6.93
N ILE A 117 -6.08 7.53 5.90
CA ILE A 117 -4.61 7.46 5.96
C ILE A 117 -4.03 8.82 6.35
N ASP A 118 -3.16 8.83 7.36
CA ASP A 118 -2.46 10.05 7.78
C ASP A 118 -1.21 10.36 6.92
N PRO A 119 -0.55 11.52 7.11
CA PRO A 119 0.66 11.87 6.35
C PRO A 119 1.86 10.94 6.56
N ARG A 120 1.90 10.11 7.62
CA ARG A 120 2.92 9.08 7.78
C ARG A 120 2.72 7.98 6.74
N GLY A 121 1.48 7.79 6.28
CA GLY A 121 1.08 6.81 5.29
C GLY A 121 0.42 5.58 5.90
N VAL A 122 -0.02 5.67 7.17
CA VAL A 122 -0.71 4.60 7.89
C VAL A 122 -2.14 5.01 8.22
N VAL A 123 -2.98 4.03 8.56
CA VAL A 123 -4.35 4.29 9.02
C VAL A 123 -4.32 5.03 10.37
N LYS A 124 -5.07 6.12 10.45
CA LYS A 124 -5.28 6.91 11.68
C LYS A 124 -5.82 6.01 12.80
N TRP A 125 -5.41 6.29 14.04
CA TRP A 125 -5.85 5.48 15.18
C TRP A 125 -7.37 5.56 15.41
N GLU A 126 -7.92 6.73 15.15
CA GLU A 126 -9.33 7.08 15.30
C GLU A 126 -10.19 6.37 14.26
N CYS A 127 -9.61 5.99 13.12
CA CYS A 127 -10.30 5.33 12.01
C CYS A 127 -10.13 3.80 12.01
N ARG A 128 -9.64 3.20 13.10
CA ARG A 128 -9.54 1.73 13.21
C ARG A 128 -10.92 1.09 13.13
N SER A 129 -11.05 -0.05 12.45
CA SER A 129 -12.36 -0.73 12.32
C SER A 129 -12.84 -1.30 13.64
N ASN A 130 -11.92 -1.86 14.43
CA ASN A 130 -12.23 -2.59 15.64
C ASN A 130 -11.68 -1.87 16.88
N PRO A 131 -12.42 -1.82 18.01
CA PRO A 131 -11.94 -1.20 19.24
C PRO A 131 -10.60 -1.76 19.72
N ASN A 132 -10.41 -3.08 19.59
CA ASN A 132 -9.18 -3.81 19.95
C ASN A 132 -8.07 -3.75 18.87
N ASN A 133 -8.29 -3.05 17.76
CA ASN A 133 -7.35 -2.89 16.66
C ASN A 133 -6.89 -4.20 15.98
N THR A 134 -7.70 -5.27 16.07
CA THR A 134 -7.41 -6.56 15.40
C THR A 134 -7.95 -6.60 13.97
N THR A 135 -7.35 -7.48 13.17
CA THR A 135 -7.74 -7.79 11.77
C THR A 135 -7.87 -9.29 11.52
N LEU A 136 -7.94 -10.10 12.58
CA LEU A 136 -7.86 -11.56 12.47
C LEU A 136 -9.10 -12.18 11.81
N ASN A 137 -10.28 -11.61 12.06
CA ASN A 137 -11.56 -12.21 11.66
C ASN A 137 -12.21 -11.49 10.46
N ASP A 138 -11.62 -10.40 9.99
CA ASP A 138 -12.17 -9.59 8.92
C ASP A 138 -11.04 -9.02 8.07
N ASP A 139 -10.99 -9.45 6.81
CA ASP A 139 -10.01 -8.97 5.84
C ASP A 139 -10.21 -7.52 5.42
N ARG A 140 -11.41 -6.97 5.65
CA ARG A 140 -11.71 -5.57 5.37
C ARG A 140 -11.40 -4.67 6.57
N ALA A 141 -11.13 -5.24 7.74
CA ALA A 141 -10.77 -4.48 8.92
C ALA A 141 -9.42 -3.76 8.74
N LEU A 142 -9.44 -2.47 9.01
CA LEU A 142 -8.31 -1.56 8.97
C LEU A 142 -7.68 -1.45 10.37
N LYS A 143 -6.39 -1.77 10.45
CA LYS A 143 -5.59 -1.59 11.66
C LYS A 143 -5.10 -0.15 11.76
N GLY A 144 -5.52 0.58 12.79
CA GLY A 144 -5.06 1.93 13.09
C GLY A 144 -3.72 1.96 13.84
N TYR A 145 -2.99 3.06 13.68
CA TYR A 145 -1.66 3.24 14.26
C TYR A 145 -1.59 4.51 15.11
N LYS A 146 -1.42 4.36 16.42
CA LYS A 146 -1.35 5.49 17.36
C LYS A 146 -0.10 6.34 17.12
N VAL A 147 -0.24 7.66 17.23
CA VAL A 147 0.91 8.58 17.31
C VAL A 147 1.42 8.59 18.75
N ARG A 148 2.65 8.13 18.97
CA ARG A 148 3.32 8.15 20.28
C ARG A 148 3.74 9.57 20.66
N THR A 149 4.08 9.76 21.93
CA THR A 149 4.65 11.02 22.45
C THR A 149 6.11 11.21 22.05
N TRP A 150 6.82 10.11 21.79
CA TRP A 150 8.21 10.08 21.36
C TRP A 150 8.33 9.45 19.96
N ARG A 151 9.39 9.83 19.25
CA ARG A 151 9.72 9.35 17.90
C ARG A 151 11.17 8.89 17.86
N VAL A 152 11.43 7.84 17.09
CA VAL A 152 12.80 7.41 16.76
C VAL A 152 13.26 8.01 15.45
N TRP A 153 14.57 8.23 15.32
CA TRP A 153 15.17 8.68 14.07
C TRP A 153 14.86 7.72 12.92
N GLY A 154 14.59 8.27 11.73
CA GLY A 154 14.22 7.49 10.54
C GLY A 154 12.72 7.16 10.40
N GLU A 155 11.87 7.38 11.42
CA GLU A 155 10.44 7.10 11.30
C GLU A 155 9.71 8.04 10.33
N SER A 156 8.70 7.53 9.63
CA SER A 156 7.89 8.31 8.69
C SER A 156 7.02 9.38 9.36
N GLY A 157 6.92 10.55 8.73
CA GLY A 157 6.00 11.65 9.06
C GLY A 157 6.38 12.44 10.32
N GLU A 158 7.64 12.84 10.39
CA GLU A 158 8.20 13.69 11.45
C GLU A 158 7.41 14.98 11.71
N SER A 159 7.08 15.72 10.64
CA SER A 159 6.31 16.97 10.74
C SER A 159 4.93 16.73 11.36
N TYR A 160 4.24 15.67 10.92
CA TYR A 160 2.94 15.29 11.46
C TYR A 160 3.03 14.91 12.94
N HIS A 161 4.04 14.12 13.34
CA HIS A 161 4.27 13.80 14.75
C HIS A 161 4.47 15.06 15.61
N ARG A 162 5.29 16.02 15.15
CA ARG A 162 5.51 17.29 15.85
C ARG A 162 4.22 18.08 16.00
N GLN A 163 3.42 18.19 14.94
CA GLN A 163 2.13 18.89 14.95
C GLN A 163 1.14 18.26 15.93
N VAL A 164 1.00 16.93 15.90
CA VAL A 164 0.09 16.20 16.80
C VAL A 164 0.48 16.39 18.27
N ASN A 165 1.78 16.32 18.59
CA ASN A 165 2.23 16.49 19.97
C ASN A 165 2.19 17.95 20.44
N ALA A 166 2.42 18.92 19.55
CA ALA A 166 2.21 20.32 19.86
C ALA A 166 0.74 20.61 20.19
N ARG A 167 -0.19 20.05 19.41
CA ARG A 167 -1.63 20.17 19.66
C ARG A 167 -2.02 19.56 21.01
N ARG A 168 -1.59 18.33 21.30
CA ARG A 168 -1.84 17.66 22.59
C ARG A 168 -1.28 18.45 23.78
N LYS A 169 -0.16 19.15 23.59
CA LYS A 169 0.43 20.02 24.61
C LYS A 169 -0.47 21.24 24.86
N ALA A 170 -0.91 21.92 23.80
CA ALA A 170 -1.81 23.07 23.89
C ALA A 170 -3.16 22.69 24.54
N GLU A 171 -3.79 21.59 24.11
CA GLU A 171 -5.04 21.08 24.71
C GLU A 171 -4.88 20.80 26.21
N LYS A 172 -3.72 20.26 26.62
CA LYS A 172 -3.43 19.98 28.02
C LYS A 172 -3.23 21.26 28.83
N GLU A 173 -2.63 22.30 28.25
CA GLU A 173 -2.45 23.61 28.88
C GLU A 173 -3.80 24.31 29.06
N GLU A 174 -4.65 24.31 28.03
CA GLU A 174 -6.03 24.84 28.09
C GLU A 174 -6.87 24.16 29.17
N LEU A 175 -6.88 22.82 29.21
CA LEU A 175 -7.55 22.05 30.26
C LEU A 175 -7.00 22.33 31.68
N ALA A 176 -5.72 22.68 31.79
CA ALA A 176 -5.12 23.04 33.08
C ALA A 176 -5.58 24.44 33.53
N GLU A 177 -5.65 25.39 32.60
CA GLU A 177 -6.17 26.73 32.86
C GLU A 177 -7.66 26.70 33.24
N GLU A 178 -8.48 25.92 32.54
CA GLU A 178 -9.90 25.75 32.88
C GLU A 178 -10.08 25.16 34.28
N LYS A 179 -9.29 24.14 34.64
CA LYS A 179 -9.32 23.55 35.98
C LYS A 179 -8.87 24.53 37.07
N GLN A 180 -7.91 25.40 36.77
CA GLN A 180 -7.48 26.46 37.70
C GLN A 180 -8.58 27.51 37.88
N LYS A 181 -9.23 27.96 36.80
CA LYS A 181 -10.36 28.89 36.85
C LYS A 181 -11.54 28.31 37.63
N ALA A 182 -11.88 27.04 37.40
CA ALA A 182 -12.95 26.36 38.13
C ALA A 182 -12.67 26.27 39.64
N LYS A 183 -11.43 25.96 40.04
CA LYS A 183 -11.02 25.96 41.45
C LYS A 183 -11.02 27.35 42.09
N ALA A 184 -10.75 28.40 41.32
CA ALA A 184 -10.79 29.78 41.83
C ALA A 184 -12.23 30.27 42.10
N LEU A 185 -13.23 29.76 41.37
CA LEU A 185 -14.65 30.07 41.60
C LEU A 185 -15.27 29.32 42.81
N ASP A 186 -14.73 28.17 43.20
CA ASP A 186 -15.23 27.36 44.31
C ASP A 186 -14.77 27.85 45.70
N ASN A 187 -13.78 28.75 45.75
CA ASN A 187 -13.27 29.36 46.99
C ASN A 187 -13.98 30.68 47.36
N GLY A 188 -15.27 30.82 47.04
CA GLY A 188 -16.11 31.91 47.55
C GLY A 188 -16.21 31.86 49.09
N PRO A 189 -16.43 32.99 49.79
CA PRO A 189 -16.38 33.04 51.25
C PRO A 189 -17.51 32.20 51.84
N VAL A 190 -17.16 31.04 52.40
CA VAL A 190 -18.03 30.30 53.30
C VAL A 190 -18.21 31.17 54.54
N GLY A 191 -19.37 31.82 54.64
CA GLY A 191 -19.83 32.42 55.88
C GLY A 191 -19.88 31.33 56.95
N MET A 192 -19.01 31.44 57.95
CA MET A 192 -19.11 30.66 59.18
C MET A 192 -20.39 31.09 59.91
N GLU A 193 -21.47 30.32 59.74
CA GLU A 193 -22.56 30.32 60.71
C GLU A 193 -22.44 29.06 61.56
N ASN A 194 -21.99 29.26 62.80
CA ASN A 194 -21.94 28.23 63.83
C ASN A 194 -23.37 27.87 64.25
N ILE A 195 -23.77 26.62 64.03
CA ILE A 195 -24.95 26.05 64.70
C ILE A 195 -24.50 24.80 65.45
N THR A 196 -24.66 24.88 66.77
CA THR A 196 -24.34 23.86 67.76
C THR A 196 -25.37 22.72 67.72
N GLU A 197 -24.86 21.54 68.05
CA GLU A 197 -25.46 20.19 68.05
C GLU A 197 -26.79 20.04 68.81
N ALA A 198 -27.67 19.16 68.31
CA ALA A 198 -28.21 18.02 69.06
C ALA A 198 -29.17 17.18 68.17
N GLY A 199 -28.95 15.86 68.10
CA GLY A 199 -29.99 14.94 67.62
C GLY A 199 -29.48 13.67 66.93
N LYS A 200 -29.28 12.61 67.72
CA LYS A 200 -29.25 11.21 67.25
C LYS A 200 -30.60 10.85 66.60
N GLN A 201 -30.61 10.20 65.45
CA GLN A 201 -31.12 8.82 65.25
C GLN A 201 -31.24 8.42 63.77
N ASP A 202 -30.74 7.21 63.51
CA ASP A 202 -31.27 6.13 62.68
C ASP A 202 -31.61 6.31 61.19
N SER A 203 -31.05 5.37 60.41
CA SER A 203 -31.72 4.60 59.35
C SER A 203 -32.22 5.35 58.12
N SER A 204 -31.51 5.21 56.99
CA SER A 204 -32.08 4.72 55.73
C SER A 204 -31.04 4.73 54.60
N TYR A 205 -30.91 3.58 53.94
CA TYR A 205 -30.11 3.34 52.76
C TYR A 205 -30.71 4.12 51.58
N SER A 206 -30.23 5.34 51.34
CA SER A 206 -30.67 6.19 50.22
C SER A 206 -29.55 6.39 49.21
N GLN A 207 -29.72 5.66 48.11
CA GLN A 207 -29.21 5.87 46.76
C GLN A 207 -28.66 7.29 46.53
N THR A 208 -27.33 7.42 46.51
CA THR A 208 -26.63 8.62 46.05
C THR A 208 -26.92 8.83 44.56
N LYS A 209 -27.92 9.68 44.28
CA LYS A 209 -28.02 10.38 43.01
C LYS A 209 -26.75 11.21 42.85
N PHE A 210 -25.82 10.71 42.04
CA PHE A 210 -24.73 11.52 41.52
C PHE A 210 -25.33 12.78 40.89
N PRO A 211 -24.84 13.99 41.24
CA PRO A 211 -25.20 15.18 40.49
C PRO A 211 -24.78 14.94 39.04
N SER A 212 -25.74 15.07 38.13
CA SER A 212 -25.46 15.04 36.70
C SER A 212 -24.36 16.06 36.43
N PRO A 213 -23.31 15.71 35.65
CA PRO A 213 -22.26 16.66 35.32
C PRO A 213 -22.90 17.89 34.66
N PRO A 214 -22.35 19.10 34.88
CA PRO A 214 -22.84 20.30 34.23
C PRO A 214 -22.91 20.03 32.73
N SER A 215 -24.08 20.31 32.15
CA SER A 215 -24.35 20.23 30.73
C SER A 215 -23.28 21.04 30.00
N TYR A 216 -22.26 20.36 29.48
CA TYR A 216 -21.23 20.95 28.66
C TYR A 216 -21.90 21.53 27.41
N SER A 217 -22.03 22.85 27.41
CA SER A 217 -22.45 23.65 26.27
C SER A 217 -21.61 23.27 25.06
N ALA A 218 -22.27 22.65 24.08
CA ALA A 218 -21.96 22.58 22.65
C ALA A 218 -20.56 23.04 22.20
N VAL A 219 -19.50 22.39 22.69
CA VAL A 219 -18.26 22.28 21.91
C VAL A 219 -18.66 21.37 20.75
N GLN A 220 -18.51 21.87 19.51
CA GLN A 220 -18.78 21.11 18.29
C GLN A 220 -18.28 19.68 18.47
N GLN A 221 -19.19 18.74 18.68
CA GLN A 221 -18.88 17.32 18.61
C GLN A 221 -18.46 17.11 17.16
N GLU A 222 -17.17 17.23 16.88
CA GLU A 222 -16.59 16.62 15.69
C GLU A 222 -17.08 15.18 15.72
N ALA A 223 -18.03 14.89 14.82
CA ALA A 223 -18.74 13.62 14.80
C ALA A 223 -17.69 12.52 14.91
N MET A 224 -17.75 11.75 16.01
CA MET A 224 -16.79 10.68 16.30
C MET A 224 -16.54 9.92 14.99
N PRO A 225 -15.29 9.92 14.48
CA PRO A 225 -15.02 9.38 13.16
C PRO A 225 -15.48 7.93 13.16
N ARG A 226 -16.45 7.63 12.28
CA ARG A 226 -17.02 6.29 12.19
C ARG A 226 -15.88 5.29 11.91
N PRO A 227 -15.89 4.11 12.55
CA PRO A 227 -14.90 3.08 12.26
C PRO A 227 -14.82 2.86 10.75
N ALA A 228 -13.65 3.09 10.17
CA ALA A 228 -13.47 2.92 8.74
C ALA A 228 -13.25 1.44 8.44
N VAL A 229 -13.84 0.93 7.37
CA VAL A 229 -13.68 -0.44 6.89
C VAL A 229 -13.35 -0.35 5.40
N ALA A 230 -12.50 -1.25 4.89
CA ALA A 230 -12.26 -1.32 3.45
C ALA A 230 -13.56 -1.64 2.71
N GLU A 231 -13.74 -1.12 1.51
CA GLU A 231 -14.87 -1.49 0.63
C GLU A 231 -14.73 -2.93 0.15
N GLU A 232 -13.49 -3.32 -0.16
CA GLU A 232 -13.17 -4.61 -0.72
C GLU A 232 -11.81 -5.08 -0.18
N ALA A 233 -11.66 -6.39 -0.01
CA ALA A 233 -10.38 -6.99 0.34
C ALA A 233 -10.12 -8.23 -0.51
N VAL A 234 -8.91 -8.31 -1.08
CA VAL A 234 -8.46 -9.45 -1.90
C VAL A 234 -7.28 -10.12 -1.22
N ARG A 235 -7.37 -11.45 -1.04
CA ARG A 235 -6.27 -12.27 -0.53
C ARG A 235 -5.45 -12.87 -1.67
N LEU A 236 -4.15 -12.65 -1.62
CA LEU A 236 -3.18 -13.22 -2.55
C LEU A 236 -2.33 -14.26 -1.79
N ASN A 237 -2.52 -15.54 -2.12
CA ASN A 237 -1.93 -16.64 -1.37
C ASN A 237 -0.88 -17.39 -2.18
N TRP A 238 0.25 -17.71 -1.56
CA TRP A 238 1.28 -18.59 -2.11
C TRP A 238 0.83 -20.04 -1.94
N SER A 239 0.51 -20.73 -3.04
CA SER A 239 -0.08 -22.07 -2.99
C SER A 239 0.86 -23.15 -2.45
N SER A 240 2.17 -22.95 -2.56
CA SER A 240 3.16 -23.93 -2.07
C SER A 240 4.51 -23.29 -1.77
N PRO A 241 4.74 -22.84 -0.53
CA PRO A 241 5.96 -22.12 -0.15
C PRO A 241 7.23 -22.96 -0.11
N PHE A 242 7.10 -24.28 -0.05
CA PHE A 242 8.20 -25.22 0.15
C PHE A 242 8.30 -26.30 -0.93
N SER A 243 7.52 -26.21 -2.00
CA SER A 243 7.68 -27.14 -3.13
C SER A 243 8.81 -26.73 -4.05
N LEU A 244 9.36 -27.73 -4.75
CA LEU A 244 10.23 -27.55 -5.91
C LEU A 244 9.52 -26.91 -7.13
N ASN A 245 8.18 -26.85 -7.10
CA ASN A 245 7.37 -26.23 -8.15
C ASN A 245 7.62 -24.72 -8.25
N THR A 246 7.40 -24.19 -9.46
CA THR A 246 7.44 -22.76 -9.70
C THR A 246 6.52 -22.03 -8.73
N ARG A 247 7.01 -20.92 -8.19
CA ARG A 247 6.26 -20.06 -7.26
C ARG A 247 4.91 -19.69 -7.90
N ARG A 248 3.80 -20.01 -7.24
CA ARG A 248 2.46 -19.66 -7.71
C ARG A 248 1.71 -18.90 -6.63
N TYR A 249 1.28 -17.68 -6.94
CA TYR A 249 0.31 -16.96 -6.11
C TYR A 249 -1.01 -16.88 -6.80
N SER A 250 -2.08 -17.18 -6.09
CA SER A 250 -3.44 -17.09 -6.60
C SER A 250 -4.25 -16.08 -5.82
N PHE A 251 -5.15 -15.42 -6.53
CA PHE A 251 -6.20 -14.57 -5.98
C PHE A 251 -7.43 -14.70 -6.86
N GLU A 252 -8.57 -14.26 -6.35
CA GLU A 252 -9.84 -14.28 -7.08
C GLU A 252 -10.44 -12.89 -7.06
N TYR A 253 -11.03 -12.49 -8.18
CA TYR A 253 -11.72 -11.21 -8.33
C TYR A 253 -12.83 -11.37 -9.37
N ALA A 254 -14.05 -10.94 -9.02
CA ALA A 254 -15.23 -11.08 -9.87
C ALA A 254 -15.45 -12.51 -10.43
N ASN A 255 -15.25 -13.54 -9.59
CA ASN A 255 -15.30 -14.97 -9.97
C ASN A 255 -14.25 -15.42 -11.00
N ILE A 256 -13.27 -14.58 -11.32
CA ILE A 256 -12.13 -14.90 -12.19
C ILE A 256 -10.95 -15.29 -11.29
N LYS A 257 -10.40 -16.47 -11.52
CA LYS A 257 -9.22 -16.95 -10.79
C LYS A 257 -7.96 -16.45 -11.47
N PHE A 258 -7.17 -15.67 -10.75
CA PHE A 258 -5.88 -15.17 -11.23
C PHE A 258 -4.74 -15.94 -10.59
N SER A 259 -3.65 -16.09 -11.34
CA SER A 259 -2.43 -16.72 -10.84
C SER A 259 -1.17 -16.08 -11.39
N TRP A 260 -0.32 -15.58 -10.50
CA TRP A 260 1.07 -15.25 -10.81
C TRP A 260 1.92 -16.53 -10.76
N LYS A 261 2.42 -16.98 -11.90
CA LYS A 261 3.29 -18.16 -12.02
C LYS A 261 4.73 -17.73 -12.30
N GLY A 262 5.66 -18.23 -11.49
CA GLY A 262 7.09 -18.15 -11.77
C GLY A 262 7.44 -18.97 -13.01
N THR A 263 8.34 -18.45 -13.83
CA THR A 263 8.80 -19.11 -15.05
C THR A 263 10.31 -19.12 -15.13
N ARG A 264 10.86 -20.18 -15.76
CA ARG A 264 12.29 -20.37 -15.97
C ARG A 264 12.80 -19.71 -17.27
N ASP A 265 11.96 -18.89 -17.90
CA ASP A 265 12.22 -18.27 -19.20
C ASP A 265 13.25 -17.12 -19.07
N VAL A 266 14.45 -17.42 -18.57
CA VAL A 266 15.58 -16.49 -18.55
C VAL A 266 16.24 -16.53 -19.93
N HIS A 267 16.48 -15.35 -20.51
CA HIS A 267 17.18 -15.24 -21.79
C HIS A 267 18.54 -15.96 -21.70
N PRO A 268 18.94 -16.79 -22.68
CA PRO A 268 20.08 -17.71 -22.57
C PRO A 268 21.46 -17.06 -22.39
N VAL A 269 21.54 -15.73 -22.50
CA VAL A 269 22.79 -14.97 -22.48
C VAL A 269 23.35 -14.78 -21.05
N ASP A 270 22.52 -14.82 -20.00
CA ASP A 270 22.96 -14.61 -18.61
C ASP A 270 22.97 -15.92 -17.79
N LYS A 271 24.07 -16.67 -17.88
CA LYS A 271 24.25 -17.95 -17.16
C LYS A 271 24.24 -17.78 -15.62
N LEU A 272 24.81 -16.68 -15.10
CA LEU A 272 24.84 -16.37 -13.66
C LEU A 272 23.44 -16.03 -13.13
N ALA A 273 22.66 -15.25 -13.89
CA ALA A 273 21.25 -14.97 -13.58
C ALA A 273 20.43 -16.25 -13.40
N ARG A 274 20.65 -17.23 -14.29
CA ARG A 274 19.94 -18.50 -14.27
C ARG A 274 20.27 -19.36 -13.05
N TRP A 275 21.50 -19.26 -12.54
CA TRP A 275 21.95 -19.99 -11.35
C TRP A 275 21.44 -19.33 -10.06
N PHE A 276 21.51 -18.01 -9.94
CA PHE A 276 21.05 -17.28 -8.76
C PHE A 276 19.53 -17.08 -8.72
N MET A 277 18.83 -17.12 -9.87
CA MET A 277 17.41 -16.80 -9.96
C MET A 277 16.67 -17.68 -11.00
N PRO A 278 16.47 -18.98 -10.72
CA PRO A 278 15.81 -19.88 -11.66
C PRO A 278 14.35 -19.48 -11.98
N PHE A 279 13.69 -18.64 -11.17
CA PHE A 279 12.27 -18.28 -11.35
C PHE A 279 12.02 -16.78 -11.29
N SER A 280 12.82 -16.00 -12.03
CA SER A 280 12.82 -14.55 -11.95
C SER A 280 11.63 -13.90 -12.68
N HIS A 281 11.21 -14.49 -13.81
CA HIS A 281 10.08 -13.97 -14.58
C HIS A 281 8.75 -14.47 -14.03
N LEU A 282 7.77 -13.57 -13.93
CA LEU A 282 6.42 -13.91 -13.50
C LEU A 282 5.46 -13.73 -14.66
N LYS A 283 4.52 -14.66 -14.81
CA LYS A 283 3.41 -14.58 -15.75
C LYS A 283 2.11 -14.46 -14.96
N LEU A 284 1.28 -13.48 -15.27
CA LEU A 284 -0.07 -13.37 -14.76
C LEU A 284 -1.03 -14.05 -15.74
N ILE A 285 -1.80 -14.98 -15.20
CA ILE A 285 -2.77 -15.77 -15.96
C ILE A 285 -4.13 -15.63 -15.29
N ALA A 286 -5.18 -15.50 -16.09
CA ALA A 286 -6.57 -15.55 -15.66
C ALA A 286 -7.22 -16.87 -16.12
N ARG A 287 -8.19 -17.33 -15.35
CA ARG A 287 -9.09 -18.45 -15.69
C ARG A 287 -10.52 -18.01 -15.43
N LEU A 288 -11.33 -18.05 -16.48
CA LEU A 288 -12.74 -17.66 -16.44
C LEU A 288 -13.58 -18.78 -15.79
N PRO A 289 -14.69 -18.43 -15.12
CA PRO A 289 -15.60 -19.44 -14.58
C PRO A 289 -16.21 -20.26 -15.72
N GLY A 290 -16.32 -21.58 -15.52
CA GLY A 290 -16.90 -22.51 -16.51
C GLY A 290 -15.91 -23.07 -17.54
N ILE A 291 -14.74 -22.44 -17.74
CA ILE A 291 -13.70 -22.89 -18.67
C ILE A 291 -12.36 -22.98 -17.93
N GLU A 292 -12.28 -23.83 -16.90
CA GLU A 292 -11.10 -23.89 -16.02
C GLU A 292 -9.82 -24.38 -16.71
N SER A 293 -9.95 -25.04 -17.86
CA SER A 293 -8.83 -25.54 -18.68
C SER A 293 -8.17 -24.45 -19.52
N GLU A 294 -8.87 -23.36 -19.82
CA GLU A 294 -8.33 -22.29 -20.66
C GLU A 294 -7.62 -21.23 -19.80
N GLU A 295 -6.38 -20.91 -20.18
CA GLU A 295 -5.54 -19.96 -19.48
C GLU A 295 -5.32 -18.72 -20.33
N THR A 296 -5.88 -17.60 -19.90
CA THR A 296 -5.71 -16.31 -20.57
C THR A 296 -4.49 -15.60 -20.03
N PHE A 297 -3.57 -15.20 -20.90
CA PHE A 297 -2.33 -14.51 -20.51
C PHE A 297 -2.56 -13.01 -20.36
N VAL A 298 -2.50 -12.50 -19.12
CA VAL A 298 -2.89 -11.12 -18.77
C VAL A 298 -1.68 -10.19 -18.66
N GLY A 299 -0.52 -10.72 -18.26
CA GLY A 299 0.66 -9.89 -18.06
C GLY A 299 1.92 -10.66 -17.74
N LYS A 300 3.04 -9.94 -17.74
CA LYS A 300 4.37 -10.49 -17.48
C LYS A 300 5.19 -9.50 -16.67
N TYR A 301 5.92 -10.00 -15.68
CA TYR A 301 6.99 -9.25 -15.05
C TYR A 301 8.34 -9.85 -15.40
N THR A 302 9.27 -8.99 -15.80
CA THR A 302 10.66 -9.32 -16.09
C THR A 302 11.56 -8.52 -15.15
N PRO A 303 12.31 -9.18 -14.25
CA PRO A 303 13.20 -8.48 -13.36
C PRO A 303 14.40 -7.90 -14.11
N SER A 304 15.00 -6.88 -13.52
CA SER A 304 16.21 -6.19 -13.98
C SER A 304 17.32 -6.38 -12.96
N PHE A 305 18.55 -6.51 -13.46
CA PHE A 305 19.77 -6.55 -12.64
C PHE A 305 20.32 -5.17 -12.30
N ALA A 306 19.76 -4.11 -12.88
CA ALA A 306 20.20 -2.75 -12.58
C ALA A 306 19.90 -2.40 -11.11
N TYR A 307 20.90 -1.85 -10.42
CA TYR A 307 20.85 -1.52 -8.98
C TYR A 307 19.64 -0.66 -8.56
N ARG A 308 19.07 0.12 -9.49
CA ARG A 308 17.97 1.07 -9.20
C ARG A 308 16.64 0.70 -9.86
N LYS A 309 16.56 -0.44 -10.55
CA LYS A 309 15.36 -0.91 -11.26
C LYS A 309 15.05 -2.34 -10.88
N PHE A 310 13.87 -2.54 -10.31
CA PHE A 310 13.35 -3.87 -10.01
C PHE A 310 13.15 -4.67 -11.31
N GLY A 311 12.55 -4.06 -12.32
CA GLY A 311 12.20 -4.73 -13.57
C GLY A 311 11.20 -3.97 -14.43
N GLU A 312 10.57 -4.71 -15.32
CA GLU A 312 9.56 -4.27 -16.26
C GLU A 312 8.30 -5.12 -16.11
N LEU A 313 7.15 -4.49 -16.00
CA LEU A 313 5.84 -5.11 -15.89
C LEU A 313 5.04 -4.78 -17.15
N TRP A 314 4.59 -5.81 -17.83
CA TRP A 314 3.78 -5.77 -19.05
C TRP A 314 2.36 -6.18 -18.69
N VAL A 315 1.38 -5.40 -19.12
CA VAL A 315 -0.06 -5.66 -18.93
C VAL A 315 -0.75 -5.57 -20.29
N PHE A 316 -1.45 -6.62 -20.70
CA PHE A 316 -2.17 -6.65 -21.97
C PHE A 316 -3.54 -6.02 -21.80
N ASP A 317 -3.64 -4.72 -22.06
CA ASP A 317 -4.84 -3.90 -21.83
C ASP A 317 -6.07 -4.47 -22.55
N SER A 318 -5.92 -4.95 -23.79
CA SER A 318 -7.04 -5.56 -24.52
C SER A 318 -7.61 -6.80 -23.82
N VAL A 319 -6.74 -7.61 -23.20
CA VAL A 319 -7.15 -8.78 -22.42
C VAL A 319 -7.85 -8.34 -21.14
N VAL A 320 -7.37 -7.28 -20.50
CA VAL A 320 -8.03 -6.74 -19.30
C VAL A 320 -9.43 -6.21 -19.62
N SER A 321 -9.62 -5.52 -20.75
CA SER A 321 -10.95 -5.07 -21.21
C SER A 321 -11.89 -6.24 -21.49
N GLU A 322 -11.40 -7.28 -22.18
CA GLU A 322 -12.17 -8.49 -22.45
C GLU A 322 -12.61 -9.18 -21.15
N LEU A 323 -11.72 -9.28 -20.15
CA LEU A 323 -12.06 -9.84 -18.83
C LEU A 323 -13.07 -9.00 -18.06
N LEU A 324 -13.24 -7.71 -18.38
CA LEU A 324 -14.26 -6.84 -17.81
C LEU A 324 -15.61 -6.95 -18.55
N GLY A 325 -15.69 -7.71 -19.64
CA GLY A 325 -16.88 -7.81 -20.48
C GLY A 325 -17.13 -6.53 -21.29
N GLU A 326 -16.11 -5.70 -21.50
CA GLU A 326 -16.21 -4.51 -22.35
C GLU A 326 -15.99 -4.94 -23.81
N ASP A 327 -17.08 -5.00 -24.60
CA ASP A 327 -17.02 -5.41 -26.02
C ASP A 327 -16.16 -4.45 -26.83
N TYR A 328 -14.99 -4.93 -27.27
CA TYR A 328 -14.00 -4.19 -28.05
C TYR A 328 -14.53 -3.72 -29.41
N SER A 329 -15.53 -4.40 -29.97
CA SER A 329 -16.08 -4.16 -31.32
C SER A 329 -16.73 -2.79 -31.50
N THR A 330 -17.24 -2.17 -30.43
CA THR A 330 -17.88 -0.85 -30.50
C THR A 330 -16.89 0.31 -30.65
N TRP A 331 -15.58 0.04 -30.52
CA TRP A 331 -14.55 1.08 -30.31
C TRP A 331 -13.62 1.27 -31.50
N THR A 332 -13.61 0.33 -32.45
CA THR A 332 -12.64 0.30 -33.55
C THR A 332 -12.98 1.18 -34.76
N GLU A 333 -14.21 1.71 -34.88
CA GLU A 333 -14.64 2.47 -36.08
C GLU A 333 -14.55 4.01 -35.95
N GLN A 334 -14.21 4.56 -34.79
CA GLN A 334 -14.14 6.03 -34.58
C GLN A 334 -12.84 6.54 -33.93
N ALA A 335 -11.73 5.80 -34.05
CA ALA A 335 -10.46 6.20 -33.44
C ALA A 335 -9.67 7.19 -34.33
N THR A 336 -10.01 8.48 -34.25
CA THR A 336 -9.06 9.56 -34.58
C THR A 336 -7.94 9.57 -33.53
N GLU A 337 -6.70 9.87 -33.93
CA GLU A 337 -5.47 9.74 -33.10
C GLU A 337 -5.50 10.45 -31.73
N GLN A 338 -6.43 11.39 -31.49
CA GLN A 338 -6.62 12.07 -30.20
C GLN A 338 -7.46 11.29 -29.17
N ALA A 339 -8.30 10.33 -29.58
CA ALA A 339 -9.17 9.56 -28.68
C ALA A 339 -8.41 8.48 -27.87
N THR A 340 -7.30 7.97 -28.42
CA THR A 340 -6.53 6.86 -27.84
C THR A 340 -5.96 7.16 -26.46
N GLY A 341 -5.67 8.44 -26.14
CA GLY A 341 -5.08 8.86 -24.87
C GLY A 341 -6.07 8.92 -23.70
N SER A 342 -7.34 9.24 -23.97
CA SER A 342 -8.40 9.32 -22.96
C SER A 342 -8.89 7.92 -22.56
N GLU A 343 -9.08 7.07 -23.56
CA GLU A 343 -9.52 5.69 -23.39
C GLU A 343 -8.49 4.83 -22.64
N LEU A 344 -7.18 5.03 -22.87
CA LEU A 344 -6.12 4.37 -22.08
C LEU A 344 -6.20 4.73 -20.60
N ARG A 345 -6.59 5.98 -20.29
CA ARG A 345 -6.76 6.41 -18.90
C ARG A 345 -7.93 5.67 -18.26
N ASN A 346 -8.99 5.39 -19.01
CA ASN A 346 -10.17 4.69 -18.49
C ASN A 346 -9.81 3.27 -18.02
N ILE A 347 -9.16 2.45 -18.86
CA ILE A 347 -8.85 1.07 -18.45
C ILE A 347 -7.88 1.01 -17.27
N ARG A 348 -6.86 1.90 -17.26
CA ARG A 348 -5.88 2.02 -16.17
C ARG A 348 -6.48 2.57 -14.89
N GLN A 349 -7.71 3.09 -14.94
CA GLN A 349 -8.46 3.56 -13.78
C GLN A 349 -9.44 2.53 -13.24
N THR A 350 -9.60 1.39 -13.90
CA THR A 350 -10.47 0.30 -13.43
C THR A 350 -9.90 -0.38 -12.19
N ARG A 351 -10.79 -0.91 -11.34
CA ARG A 351 -10.43 -1.66 -10.14
C ARG A 351 -9.56 -2.89 -10.45
N LEU A 352 -9.88 -3.62 -11.52
CA LEU A 352 -9.12 -4.80 -11.93
C LEU A 352 -7.67 -4.43 -12.28
N TYR A 353 -7.48 -3.34 -13.03
CA TYR A 353 -6.14 -2.89 -13.38
C TYR A 353 -5.33 -2.48 -12.14
N GLU A 354 -5.95 -1.74 -11.21
CA GLU A 354 -5.32 -1.40 -9.93
C GLU A 354 -4.95 -2.64 -9.10
N LEU A 355 -5.80 -3.67 -9.10
CA LEU A 355 -5.53 -4.95 -8.46
C LEU A 355 -4.37 -5.71 -9.12
N ILE A 356 -4.28 -5.69 -10.45
CA ILE A 356 -3.13 -6.24 -11.19
C ILE A 356 -1.84 -5.53 -10.74
N MET A 357 -1.86 -4.19 -10.66
CA MET A 357 -0.71 -3.41 -10.20
C MET A 357 -0.35 -3.75 -8.74
N ALA A 358 -1.33 -3.81 -7.85
CA ALA A 358 -1.11 -4.11 -6.43
C ALA A 358 -0.54 -5.52 -6.22
N THR A 359 -1.10 -6.54 -6.89
CA THR A 359 -0.63 -7.93 -6.80
C THR A 359 0.75 -8.10 -7.42
N ALA A 360 1.04 -7.44 -8.55
CA ALA A 360 2.38 -7.41 -9.14
C ALA A 360 3.40 -6.86 -8.13
N MET A 361 3.09 -5.76 -7.44
CA MET A 361 3.99 -5.18 -6.44
C MET A 361 4.23 -6.11 -5.26
N CYS A 362 3.22 -6.85 -4.79
CA CYS A 362 3.39 -7.87 -3.76
C CYS A 362 4.47 -8.89 -4.18
N MET A 363 4.42 -9.33 -5.44
CA MET A 363 5.36 -10.32 -5.95
C MET A 363 6.79 -9.78 -6.06
N ILE A 364 6.92 -8.59 -6.64
CA ILE A 364 8.19 -7.91 -6.86
C ILE A 364 8.88 -7.60 -5.53
N ILE A 365 8.13 -7.07 -4.57
CA ILE A 365 8.63 -6.77 -3.22
C ILE A 365 9.06 -8.06 -2.53
N GLY A 366 8.19 -9.08 -2.53
CA GLY A 366 8.50 -10.35 -1.88
C GLY A 366 9.72 -11.04 -2.50
N GLU A 367 9.91 -10.96 -3.82
CA GLU A 367 11.11 -11.48 -4.47
C GLU A 367 12.36 -10.68 -4.10
N SER A 368 12.29 -9.36 -4.14
CA SER A 368 13.41 -8.51 -3.74
C SER A 368 13.85 -8.75 -2.31
N GLN A 369 12.92 -8.81 -1.35
CA GLN A 369 13.24 -9.05 0.06
C GLN A 369 13.84 -10.44 0.28
N LYS A 370 13.34 -11.47 -0.42
CA LYS A 370 13.96 -12.81 -0.40
C LYS A 370 15.39 -12.80 -0.91
N ARG A 371 15.65 -12.08 -2.01
CA ARG A 371 17.02 -11.95 -2.56
C ARG A 371 17.96 -11.29 -1.57
N MET A 372 17.52 -10.21 -0.91
CA MET A 372 18.35 -9.55 0.11
C MET A 372 18.68 -10.50 1.27
N ILE A 373 17.72 -11.28 1.75
CA ILE A 373 17.95 -12.25 2.83
C ILE A 373 18.90 -13.36 2.39
N LEU A 374 18.73 -13.89 1.18
CA LEU A 374 19.62 -14.91 0.64
C LEU A 374 21.06 -14.39 0.52
N MET A 375 21.24 -13.17 0.01
CA MET A 375 22.55 -12.54 -0.08
C MET A 375 23.17 -12.32 1.30
N PHE A 376 22.39 -11.83 2.27
CA PHE A 376 22.85 -11.67 3.65
C PHE A 376 23.29 -12.99 4.29
N LEU A 377 22.55 -14.07 4.08
CA LEU A 377 22.93 -15.41 4.56
C LEU A 377 24.23 -15.91 3.93
N PHE A 378 24.42 -15.68 2.62
CA PHE A 378 25.69 -16.02 1.95
C PHE A 378 26.86 -15.19 2.48
N THR A 379 26.66 -13.91 2.75
CA THR A 379 27.71 -13.05 3.35
C THR A 379 28.13 -13.59 4.71
N ILE A 380 27.19 -13.93 5.59
CA ILE A 380 27.50 -14.54 6.89
C ILE A 380 28.25 -15.86 6.73
N ALA A 381 27.82 -16.73 5.81
CA ALA A 381 28.46 -18.02 5.58
C ALA A 381 29.89 -17.88 5.02
N ALA A 382 30.12 -16.89 4.15
CA ALA A 382 31.44 -16.61 3.57
C ALA A 382 32.42 -16.04 4.62
N GLU A 383 31.94 -15.18 5.52
CA GLU A 383 32.76 -14.63 6.61
C GLU A 383 33.13 -15.69 7.65
N GLY A 384 32.23 -16.66 7.92
CA GLY A 384 32.51 -17.79 8.81
C GLY A 384 33.49 -18.83 8.26
N GLY A 385 33.77 -18.83 6.95
CA GLY A 385 34.68 -19.78 6.30
C GLY A 385 36.16 -19.39 6.35
N ASN A 386 36.49 -18.18 6.81
CA ASN A 386 37.85 -17.66 6.88
C ASN A 386 38.51 -17.85 8.26
N SER A 387 37.96 -18.73 9.10
CA SER A 387 38.38 -18.94 10.49
C SER A 387 38.64 -20.43 10.82
N CYS A 388 39.11 -21.22 9.86
CA CYS A 388 39.56 -22.59 10.10
C CYS A 388 40.94 -22.82 9.46
#